data_AF-A0A2E8RHJ8-F1
#
_entry.id   AF-A0A2E8RHJ8-F1
#
_cell.length_a   1.000
_cell.length_b   1.000
_cell.length_c   1.000
_cell.angle_alpha   90.00
_cell.angle_beta   90.00
_cell.angle_gamma   90.00
#
_symmetry.space_group_name_H-M   'P 1'
#
loop_
_entity.id
_entity.type
_entity.pdbx_description
1 polymer ?
#
loop_
_entity_poly.entity_id
_entity_poly.type
_entity_poly.pdbx_seq_one_letter_code
_entity_poly.pdbx_strand_id
1 'polypeptide(L)' 'MAKKTTTEVLSELHAGLAHLFMERLREGELGTAELNILRQFLKDNQISAQPVEETEFGELAKALPDIENVIEFQKKRA' A
#
# COMPACT_ATOMS: atom_id res chain seq x y z
N MET A 1 17.00 31.57 17.87
CA MET A 1 16.28 30.34 17.53
C MET A 1 17.18 29.52 16.62
N ALA A 2 17.47 28.26 16.96
CA ALA A 2 18.35 27.41 16.14
C ALA A 2 17.70 27.16 14.77
N LYS A 3 18.46 27.33 13.69
CA LYS A 3 18.01 27.03 12.33
C LYS A 3 17.90 25.51 12.20
N LYS A 4 16.66 25.00 12.04
CA LYS A 4 16.42 23.57 11.81
C LYS A 4 17.20 23.12 10.57
N THR A 5 17.76 21.92 10.62
CA THR A 5 18.41 21.30 9.47
C THR A 5 17.35 20.89 8.44
N THR A 6 17.73 20.80 7.17
CA THR A 6 16.81 20.37 6.11
C THR A 6 16.18 19.01 6.43
N THR A 7 16.96 18.09 7.02
CA THR A 7 16.48 16.77 7.43
C THR A 7 15.41 16.82 8.52
N GLU A 8 15.56 17.69 9.51
CA GLU A 8 14.55 17.88 10.56
C GLU A 8 13.25 18.42 9.99
N VAL A 9 13.33 19.40 9.08
CA VAL A 9 12.16 19.99 8.42
C VAL A 9 11.43 18.95 7.55
N LEU A 10 12.17 18.13 6.81
CA LEU A 10 11.59 17.06 5.99
C LEU A 10 10.94 15.98 6.86
N SER A 11 11.53 15.65 8.01
CA SER A 11 10.96 14.66 8.95
C SER A 11 9.65 15.16 9.55
N GLU A 12 9.60 16.44 9.94
CA GLU A 12 8.40 17.09 10.47
C GLU A 12 7.29 17.18 9.41
N LEU A 13 7.65 17.45 8.15
CA LEU A 13 6.73 17.44 7.03
C LEU A 13 6.15 16.03 6.79
N HIS A 14 6.98 14.99 6.82
CA HIS A 14 6.52 13.60 6.70
C HIS A 14 5.55 13.22 7.82
N ALA A 15 5.88 13.58 9.06
CA ALA A 15 5.00 13.34 10.20
C ALA A 15 3.66 14.08 10.04
N GLY A 16 3.70 15.36 9.64
CA GLY A 16 2.48 16.15 9.41
C GLY A 16 1.57 15.56 8.33
N LEU A 17 2.15 15.13 7.20
CA LEU A 17 1.41 14.48 6.12
C LEU A 17 0.76 13.17 6.58
N ALA A 18 1.48 12.34 7.35
CA ALA A 18 0.94 11.10 7.87
C ALA A 18 -0.27 11.33 8.82
N HIS A 19 -0.18 12.32 9.72
CA HIS A 19 -1.30 12.65 10.61
C HIS A 19 -2.51 13.18 9.86
N LEU A 20 -2.30 14.10 8.90
CA LEU A 20 -3.38 14.66 8.08
C LEU A 20 -4.12 13.56 7.31
N PHE A 21 -3.39 12.66 6.65
CA PHE A 21 -4.02 11.56 5.94
C PHE A 21 -4.78 10.62 6.87
N MET A 22 -4.28 10.39 8.08
CA MET A 22 -4.96 9.54 9.07
C MET A 22 -6.27 10.16 9.56
N GLU A 23 -6.28 11.47 9.84
CA GLU A 23 -7.49 12.20 10.24
C GLU A 23 -8.54 12.13 9.13
N ARG A 24 -8.17 12.50 7.90
CA ARG A 24 -9.09 12.47 6.76
C ARG A 24 -9.59 11.06 6.41
N LEU A 25 -8.74 10.04 6.59
CA LEU A 25 -9.15 8.65 6.40
C LEU A 25 -10.18 8.21 7.45
N ARG A 26 -10.03 8.65 8.70
CA ARG A 26 -11.01 8.37 9.77
C ARG A 26 -12.33 9.09 9.56
N GLU A 27 -12.28 10.33 9.07
CA GLU A 27 -13.47 11.11 8.74
C GLU A 27 -14.21 10.54 7.52
N GLY A 28 -13.53 9.77 6.67
CA GLY A 28 -14.11 9.16 5.48
C GLY A 28 -14.35 10.15 4.34
N GLU A 29 -13.73 11.34 4.41
CA GLU A 29 -13.90 12.41 3.41
C GLU A 29 -12.92 12.30 2.23
N LEU A 30 -12.04 11.29 2.22
CA LEU A 30 -11.05 11.11 1.16
C LEU A 30 -11.71 10.67 -0.15
N GLY A 31 -11.50 11.47 -1.20
CA GLY A 31 -11.84 11.09 -2.56
C GLY A 31 -10.88 10.04 -3.15
N THR A 32 -11.24 9.49 -4.30
CA THR A 32 -10.43 8.48 -5.01
C THR A 32 -9.02 8.97 -5.38
N ALA A 33 -8.88 10.27 -5.72
CA ALA A 33 -7.59 10.88 -6.00
C ALA A 33 -6.68 10.89 -4.77
N GLU A 34 -7.24 11.21 -3.60
CA GLU A 34 -6.48 11.31 -2.34
C GLU A 34 -6.10 9.93 -1.81
N LEU A 35 -6.97 8.93 -1.96
CA LEU A 35 -6.65 7.54 -1.65
C LEU A 35 -5.49 7.02 -2.52
N ASN A 36 -5.42 7.42 -3.79
CA ASN A 36 -4.29 7.08 -4.66
C ASN A 36 -2.98 7.75 -4.20
N ILE A 37 -3.05 9.00 -3.77
CA ILE A 37 -1.90 9.72 -3.19
C ILE A 37 -1.45 9.03 -1.90
N LEU A 38 -2.37 8.68 -1.01
CA LEU A 38 -2.06 7.97 0.24
C LEU A 38 -1.38 6.63 -0.02
N ARG A 39 -1.89 5.85 -0.97
CA ARG A 39 -1.28 4.58 -1.40
C ARG A 39 0.14 4.81 -1.95
N GLN A 40 0.36 5.87 -2.71
CA GLN A 40 1.68 6.19 -3.26
C GLN A 40 2.64 6.66 -2.15
N PHE A 41 2.17 7.50 -1.23
CA PHE A 41 2.93 7.93 -0.06
C PHE A 41 3.42 6.73 0.76
N LEU A 42 2.56 5.74 1.01
CA LEU A 42 2.96 4.52 1.71
C LEU A 42 4.05 3.76 0.92
N LYS A 43 3.88 3.58 -0.39
CA LYS A 43 4.88 2.93 -1.25
C LYS A 43 6.22 3.65 -1.29
N ASP A 44 6.22 4.97 -1.40
CA ASP A 44 7.43 5.79 -1.46
C ASP A 44 8.22 5.70 -0.13
N ASN A 45 7.52 5.44 0.98
CA ASN A 45 8.11 5.16 2.29
C ASN A 45 8.34 3.66 2.55
N GLN A 46 8.30 2.81 1.52
CA GLN A 46 8.49 1.36 1.59
C GLN A 46 7.47 0.61 2.45
N ILE A 47 6.36 1.25 2.81
CA ILE A 47 5.23 0.62 3.48
C ILE A 47 4.33 0.05 2.38
N SER A 48 4.57 -1.20 2.01
CA SER A 48 3.77 -1.88 0.98
C SER A 48 3.07 -3.10 1.57
N ALA A 49 1.80 -3.30 1.17
CA ALA A 49 1.08 -4.55 1.38
C ALA A 49 1.47 -5.59 0.31
N GLN A 50 2.75 -5.67 -0.05
CA GLN A 50 3.21 -6.78 -0.87
C GLN A 50 3.16 -8.05 -0.01
N PRO A 51 2.61 -9.16 -0.53
CA PRO A 51 2.82 -10.46 0.09
C PRO A 51 4.32 -10.71 0.11
N VAL A 52 4.95 -10.45 1.25
CA VAL A 52 6.32 -10.85 1.49
C VAL A 52 6.26 -12.36 1.75
N GLU A 53 7.17 -13.13 1.16
CA GLU A 53 7.32 -14.53 1.54
C GLU A 53 7.52 -14.59 3.07
N GLU A 54 6.85 -15.53 3.74
CA GLU A 54 6.69 -15.66 5.21
C GLU A 54 5.51 -14.90 5.86
N THR A 55 4.66 -14.22 5.10
CA THR A 55 3.37 -13.70 5.62
C THR A 55 2.21 -14.65 5.30
N GLU A 56 1.16 -14.65 6.14
CA GLU A 56 -0.09 -15.43 5.90
C GLU A 56 -0.68 -15.15 4.51
N PHE A 57 -0.52 -13.91 4.02
CA PHE A 57 -0.95 -13.50 2.69
C PHE A 57 -0.06 -14.07 1.57
N GLY A 58 1.24 -14.24 1.83
CA GLY A 58 2.18 -14.92 0.93
C GLY A 58 1.94 -16.42 0.83
N GLU A 59 1.55 -17.08 1.93
CA GLU A 59 1.12 -18.48 1.90
C GLU A 59 -0.18 -18.67 1.11
N LEU A 60 -1.16 -17.77 1.31
CA LEU A 60 -2.39 -17.77 0.50
C LEU A 60 -2.10 -17.52 -0.99
N ALA A 61 -1.18 -16.62 -1.31
CA ALA A 61 -0.75 -16.38 -2.69
C ALA A 61 -0.07 -17.60 -3.31
N LYS A 62 0.74 -18.36 -2.55
CA LYS A 62 1.33 -19.63 -2.99
C LYS A 62 0.30 -20.75 -3.12
N ALA A 63 -0.78 -20.71 -2.35
CA ALA A 63 -1.88 -21.67 -2.42
C ALA A 63 -2.83 -21.40 -3.59
N LEU A 64 -2.72 -20.25 -4.27
CA LEU A 64 -3.50 -19.99 -5.48
C LEU A 64 -2.97 -20.85 -6.64
N PRO A 65 -3.83 -21.63 -7.32
CA PRO A 65 -3.42 -22.38 -8.49
C PRO A 65 -3.03 -21.44 -9.61
N ASP A 66 -1.92 -21.73 -10.29
CA ASP A 66 -1.46 -20.95 -11.45
C ASP A 66 -2.58 -20.82 -12.49
N ILE A 67 -2.98 -19.58 -12.75
CA ILE A 67 -4.10 -19.24 -13.63
C ILE A 67 -3.84 -19.69 -15.08
N GLU A 68 -2.59 -20.00 -15.44
CA GLU A 68 -2.23 -20.65 -16.71
C GLU A 68 -2.88 -22.04 -16.88
N ASN A 69 -3.14 -22.77 -15.79
CA ASN A 69 -3.80 -24.10 -15.84
C ASN A 69 -5.33 -24.03 -15.85
N VAL A 70 -5.94 -22.86 -15.63
CA VAL A 70 -7.41 -22.72 -15.59
C VAL A 70 -8.02 -22.74 -17.01
N ILE A 71 -7.23 -22.41 -18.04
CA ILE A 71 -7.68 -22.50 -19.44
C ILE A 71 -7.85 -23.96 -19.88
N GLU A 72 -7.09 -24.92 -19.33
CA GLU A 72 -7.22 -26.33 -19.68
C GLU A 72 -8.49 -26.99 -19.11
N PHE A 73 -9.00 -26.51 -17.97
CA PHE A 73 -10.18 -27.09 -17.32
C PHE A 73 -11.48 -26.93 -18.13
N GLN A 74 -11.54 -25.94 -19.03
CA GLN A 74 -12.70 -25.74 -19.89
C GLN A 74 -12.67 -26.58 -21.18
N LYS A 75 -11.50 -27.11 -21.59
CA LYS A 75 -11.37 -27.84 -22.87
C LYS A 75 -11.74 -29.33 -22.80
N LYS A 76 -11.95 -29.91 -21.61
CA LYS A 76 -12.41 -31.31 -21.45
C LYS A 76 -13.92 -31.46 -21.27
N ARG A 77 -14.69 -30.37 -21.36
CA ARG A 77 -16.16 -30.37 -21.32
C ARG A 77 -16.75 -29.41 -22.36
N ALA A 78 -16.45 -29.65 -23.63
CA ALA A 78 -17.27 -29.22 -24.77
C ALA A 78 -16.92 -30.06 -25.99
#